data_AF-A0A497MS54-F1
#
_entry.id   AF-A0A497MS54-F1
#
_cell.length_a   1.000
_cell.length_b   1.000
_cell.length_c   1.000
_cell.angle_alpha   90.00
_cell.angle_beta   90.00
_cell.angle_gamma   90.00
#
_symmetry.space_group_name_H-M   'P 1'
#
loop_
_entity.id
_entity.type
_entity.pdbx_description
1 polymer ?
#
loop_
_entity_poly.entity_id
_entity_poly.type
_entity_poly.pdbx_seq_one_letter_code
_entity_poly.pdbx_strand_id
1 'polypeptide(L)' 'MIEDLSFLILLGLIVYTQIRKRLKFKGGEKILKCESCGRTIFEKPVKVKVDDKELTFCCRHCAKAYLSSKDIRF' A
#
# COMPACT_ATOMS: atom_id res chain seq x y z
N MET A 1 -29.44 27.85 -5.91
CA MET A 1 -28.37 28.36 -5.02
C MET A 1 -27.75 27.29 -4.13
N ILE A 2 -28.51 26.55 -3.31
CA ILE A 2 -27.96 25.48 -2.47
C ILE A 2 -27.57 24.25 -3.30
N GLU A 3 -28.36 23.90 -4.32
CA GLU A 3 -28.05 22.80 -5.25
C GLU A 3 -26.78 23.06 -6.05
N ASP A 4 -26.58 24.29 -6.55
CA ASP A 4 -25.37 24.67 -7.28
C ASP A 4 -24.11 24.54 -6.41
N LEU A 5 -24.22 24.90 -5.13
CA LEU A 5 -23.12 24.76 -4.17
C LEU A 5 -22.82 23.28 -3.87
N SER A 6 -23.84 22.44 -3.73
CA SER A 6 -23.63 21.00 -3.55
C SER A 6 -23.05 20.33 -4.80
N PHE A 7 -23.42 20.76 -6.01
CA PHE A 7 -22.78 20.31 -7.25
C PHE A 7 -21.30 20.70 -7.31
N LEU A 8 -20.95 21.93 -6.94
CA LEU A 8 -19.55 22.37 -6.90
C LEU A 8 -18.73 21.62 -5.84
N ILE A 9 -19.31 21.35 -4.67
CA ILE A 9 -18.67 20.55 -3.62
C ILE A 9 -18.44 19.11 -4.11
N LEU A 10 -19.43 18.50 -4.75
CA LEU A 10 -19.30 17.15 -5.31
C LEU A 10 -18.22 17.08 -6.38
N LEU A 11 -18.20 18.03 -7.33
CA LEU A 11 -17.16 18.11 -8.35
C LEU A 11 -15.77 18.31 -7.73
N GLY A 12 -15.65 19.18 -6.72
CA GLY A 12 -14.42 19.39 -5.96
C GLY A 12 -13.92 18.11 -5.28
N LEU A 13 -14.81 17.34 -4.65
CA LEU A 13 -14.47 16.06 -4.01
C LEU A 13 -14.04 15.01 -5.03
N ILE A 14 -14.74 14.91 -6.17
CA ILE A 14 -14.39 13.99 -7.25
C ILE A 14 -12.98 14.31 -7.78
N VAL A 15 -12.70 15.58 -8.06
CA VAL A 15 -11.38 16.03 -8.53
C VAL A 15 -10.29 15.81 -7.48
N TYR A 16 -10.57 16.07 -6.20
CA TYR A 16 -9.63 15.84 -5.10
C TYR A 16 -9.21 14.36 -5.00
N THR A 17 -10.16 13.42 -5.08
CA THR A 17 -9.83 11.99 -5.03
C THR A 17 -9.01 11.53 -6.24
N GLN A 18 -9.28 12.06 -7.43
CA GLN A 18 -8.54 11.79 -8.67
C GLN A 18 -7.08 12.26 -8.55
N ILE A 19 -6.89 13.50 -8.09
CA ILE A 19 -5.55 14.10 -7.91
C ILE A 19 -4.79 13.36 -6.83
N ARG A 20 -5.41 13.07 -5.68
CA ARG A 20 -4.75 12.34 -4.58
C ARG A 20 -4.29 10.94 -5.00
N LYS A 21 -5.09 10.21 -5.80
CA LYS A 21 -4.68 8.94 -6.39
C LYS A 21 -3.48 9.14 -7.31
N ARG A 22 -3.55 10.07 -8.26
CA ARG A 22 -2.43 10.35 -9.17
C ARG A 22 -1.16 10.76 -8.44
N LEU A 23 -1.26 11.56 -7.38
CA LEU A 23 -0.10 11.96 -6.57
C LEU A 23 0.49 10.79 -5.79
N LYS A 24 -0.31 9.86 -5.25
CA LYS A 24 0.20 8.59 -4.68
C LYS A 24 1.00 7.78 -5.70
N PHE A 25 0.50 7.68 -6.94
CA PHE A 25 1.20 6.97 -8.01
C PHE A 25 2.46 7.72 -8.52
N LYS A 26 2.42 9.05 -8.57
CA LYS A 26 3.50 9.89 -9.11
C LYS A 26 4.61 10.19 -8.09
N GLY A 27 4.28 10.17 -6.79
CA GLY A 27 5.19 10.49 -5.69
C GLY A 27 6.21 9.39 -5.36
N GLY A 28 6.19 8.25 -6.05
CA GLY A 28 7.14 7.18 -5.80
C GLY A 28 7.01 6.55 -4.41
N GLU A 29 5.84 6.66 -3.76
CA GLU A 29 5.48 5.73 -2.68
C GLU A 29 5.50 4.34 -3.33
N LYS A 30 6.64 3.64 -3.18
CA LYS A 30 6.96 2.42 -3.91
C LYS A 30 5.92 1.37 -3.52
N ILE A 31 4.84 1.30 -4.31
CA ILE A 31 3.78 0.34 -4.10
C ILE A 31 4.37 -1.00 -4.51
N LEU A 32 4.88 -1.71 -3.52
CA LEU A 32 5.50 -3.00 -3.71
C LEU A 32 4.39 -3.98 -4.02
N LYS A 33 4.52 -4.68 -5.13
CA LYS A 33 3.64 -5.82 -5.38
C LYS A 33 4.22 -6.97 -4.56
N CYS A 34 3.46 -7.48 -3.61
CA CYS A 34 3.85 -8.67 -2.87
C CYS A 34 4.06 -9.81 -3.86
N GLU A 35 5.25 -10.40 -3.90
CA GLU A 35 5.55 -11.50 -4.82
C GLU A 35 4.71 -12.76 -4.49
N SER A 36 4.41 -12.98 -3.21
CA SER A 36 3.68 -14.17 -2.77
C SER A 36 2.17 -14.13 -2.99
N CYS A 37 1.53 -12.95 -2.97
CA CYS A 37 0.06 -12.84 -3.10
C CYS A 37 -0.38 -11.87 -4.19
N GLY A 38 0.55 -11.19 -4.87
CA GLY A 38 0.28 -10.27 -5.97
C GLY A 38 -0.39 -8.96 -5.56
N ARG A 39 -0.66 -8.73 -4.26
CA ARG A 39 -1.29 -7.50 -3.79
C ARG A 39 -0.32 -6.33 -3.84
N THR A 40 -0.82 -5.23 -4.36
CA THR A 40 -0.19 -3.92 -4.30
C THR A 40 -0.26 -3.41 -2.86
N ILE A 41 0.87 -3.39 -2.17
CA ILE A 41 0.98 -2.96 -0.77
C ILE A 41 1.76 -1.66 -0.66
N PHE A 42 1.31 -0.79 0.25
CA PHE A 42 2.03 0.41 0.67
C PHE A 42 2.90 0.15 1.90
N GLU A 43 2.81 -1.05 2.46
CA GLU A 43 3.45 -1.44 3.71
C GLU A 43 4.85 -1.99 3.44
N LYS A 44 5.81 -1.64 4.29
CA LYS A 44 7.13 -2.28 4.29
C LYS A 44 7.00 -3.73 4.79
N PRO A 45 7.86 -4.66 4.35
CA PRO A 45 7.89 -6.02 4.88
C PRO A 45 8.04 -6.00 6.40
N VAL A 46 7.34 -6.92 7.07
CA VAL A 46 7.26 -6.96 8.52
C VAL A 46 8.19 -8.04 9.04
N LYS A 47 9.01 -7.73 10.05
CA LYS A 47 9.86 -8.70 10.74
C LYS A 47 9.24 -9.03 12.08
N VAL A 48 9.13 -10.32 12.37
CA VAL A 48 8.62 -10.83 13.65
C VAL A 48 9.64 -11.83 14.18
N LYS A 49 9.97 -11.73 15.46
CA LYS A 49 10.82 -12.71 16.14
C LYS A 49 9.92 -13.70 16.89
N VAL A 50 10.06 -14.98 16.60
CA VAL A 50 9.37 -16.08 17.28
C VAL A 50 10.44 -17.01 17.81
N ASP A 51 10.48 -17.18 19.13
CA ASP A 51 11.58 -17.84 19.85
C ASP A 51 12.95 -17.21 19.45
N ASP A 52 13.85 -18.02 18.91
CA ASP A 52 15.16 -17.59 18.38
C ASP A 52 15.18 -17.35 16.87
N LYS A 53 14.03 -17.41 16.19
CA LYS A 53 13.93 -17.28 14.73
C LYS A 53 13.40 -15.90 14.33
N GLU A 54 14.10 -15.23 13.42
CA GLU A 54 13.59 -14.03 12.74
C GLU A 54 12.82 -14.44 11.47
N LEU A 55 11.55 -14.07 11.42
CA LEU A 55 10.65 -14.33 10.30
C LEU A 55 10.32 -13.00 9.62
N THR A 56 10.63 -12.88 8.34
CA THR A 56 10.27 -11.70 7.54
C THR A 56 9.09 -12.00 6.65
N PHE A 57 8.04 -11.20 6.68
CA PHE A 57 6.84 -11.38 5.85
C PHE A 57 6.81 -10.35 4.73
N CYS A 58 6.40 -10.78 3.53
CA CYS A 58 6.24 -9.89 2.37
C CYS A 58 5.24 -8.77 2.67
N CYS A 59 4.15 -9.11 3.37
CA CYS A 59 3.01 -8.25 3.64
C CYS A 59 2.29 -8.67 4.91
N ARG A 60 1.53 -7.77 5.57
CA ARG A 60 0.74 -8.11 6.76
C ARG A 60 -0.39 -9.11 6.50
N HIS A 61 -0.82 -9.21 5.25
CA HIS A 61 -1.88 -10.12 4.81
C HIS A 61 -1.36 -11.49 4.35
N CYS A 62 -0.05 -11.71 4.42
CA CYS A 62 0.62 -12.90 3.91
C CYS A 62 0.96 -13.81 5.08
N ALA A 63 0.50 -15.06 5.05
CA ALA A 63 0.86 -16.06 6.08
C ALA A 63 2.25 -16.68 5.85
N LYS A 64 2.89 -16.41 4.71
CA LYS A 64 4.18 -16.99 4.33
C LYS A 64 5.34 -16.09 4.79
N ALA A 65 6.17 -16.63 5.68
CA ALA A 65 7.41 -16.01 6.12
C ALA A 65 8.60 -16.43 5.26
N TYR A 66 9.49 -15.49 4.98
CA TYR A 66 10.85 -15.72 4.50
C TYR A 66 11.78 -15.87 5.70
N LEU A 67 12.61 -16.91 5.66
CA LEU A 67 13.60 -17.23 6.70
C LEU A 67 14.87 -16.38 6.60
N SER A 68 15.09 -15.69 5.46
CA SER A 68 16.26 -14.84 5.24
C SER A 68 15.88 -13.56 4.49
N SER A 69 16.50 -12.43 4.87
CA SER A 69 16.34 -11.16 4.17
C SER A 69 16.83 -11.19 2.72
N LYS A 70 17.65 -12.19 2.36
CA LYS A 70 18.18 -12.40 0.99
C LYS A 70 17.14 -12.99 0.02
N ASP A 71 16.07 -13.62 0.52
CA ASP A 71 14.97 -14.15 -0.31
C ASP A 71 13.95 -13.07 -0.70
N ILE A 72 14.10 -11.84 -0.18
CA ILE A 72 13.22 -10.73 -0.50
C ILE A 72 13.73 -10.07 -1.78
N ARG A 73 13.28 -10.54 -2.94
CA ARG A 73 13.45 -9.81 -4.20
C ARG A 73 12.43 -8.66 -4.20
N PHE A 74 12.93 -7.43 -4.09
CA PHE A 74 12.13 -6.18 -4.12
C PHE A 74 12.00 -5.62 -5.53
#